data_AF-A0AAE0UU26-F1
#
_entry.id   AF-A0AAE0UU26-F1
#
_cell.length_a   1.000
_cell.length_b   1.000
_cell.length_c   1.000
_cell.angle_alpha   90.00
_cell.angle_beta   90.00
_cell.angle_gamma   90.00
#
_symmetry.space_group_name_H-M   'P 1'
#
loop_
_entity.id
_entity.type
_entity.pdbx_description
1 polymer ?
#
loop_
_entity_poly.entity_id
_entity_poly.type
_entity_poly.pdbx_seq_one_letter_code
_entity_poly.pdbx_strand_id
1 'polypeptide(L)'
;MNTVFTEMDVVMEVVNIQCGMMCQVVRPHVDDVARLCKCGVSDEGCAALTSALRSNPSHLRHLDLSRNNLGDSGVNSLSAVLENPHCKLEKLELCGCGVSDEGCAALTSALRSNPSHLRDLILTRNNLGDSGVKSLSAVLENPHCKLETLG
;
A
#
# COMPACT_ATOMS: atom_id res chain seq x y z
N MET A 1 29.20 3.54 21.43
CA MET A 1 27.83 3.11 21.74
C MET A 1 26.96 3.58 20.59
N ASN A 2 26.90 2.79 19.51
CA ASN A 2 26.06 3.09 18.35
C ASN A 2 24.84 2.17 18.45
N THR A 3 23.71 2.73 18.85
CA THR A 3 22.41 2.11 18.68
C THR A 3 22.05 2.24 17.20
N VAL A 4 22.40 1.23 16.41
CA VAL A 4 21.86 1.07 15.05
C VAL A 4 20.40 0.65 15.21
N PHE A 5 19.51 1.64 15.30
CA PHE A 5 18.11 1.42 15.02
C PHE A 5 18.02 1.08 13.53
N THR A 6 17.48 -0.09 13.22
CA THR A 6 17.35 -0.52 11.84
C THR A 6 16.27 0.32 11.16
N GLU A 7 16.39 0.54 9.86
CA GLU A 7 15.56 1.47 9.06
C GLU A 7 14.03 1.23 9.14
N MET A 8 13.60 0.06 9.64
CA MET A 8 12.19 -0.30 9.85
C MET A 8 11.69 -0.12 11.29
N ASP A 9 12.58 0.10 12.26
CA ASP A 9 12.18 0.50 13.63
C ASP A 9 11.48 1.86 13.63
N VAL A 10 11.87 2.76 12.72
CA VAL A 10 11.22 4.08 12.53
C VAL A 10 9.82 3.96 11.94
N VAL A 11 9.60 3.06 10.97
CA VAL A 11 8.26 2.80 10.40
C VAL A 11 7.33 2.24 11.48
N MET A 12 7.85 1.35 12.32
CA MET A 12 7.11 0.79 13.45
C MET A 12 6.79 1.82 14.53
N GLU A 13 7.71 2.73 14.85
CA GLU A 13 7.46 3.83 15.82
C GLU A 13 6.42 4.83 15.29
N VAL A 14 6.39 5.07 13.98
CA VAL A 14 5.42 5.95 13.30
C VAL A 14 4.01 5.34 13.22
N VAL A 15 3.87 4.02 13.09
CA VAL A 15 2.55 3.33 13.14
C VAL A 15 2.13 2.99 14.58
N ASN A 16 2.99 3.20 15.58
CA ASN A 16 2.72 2.91 16.99
C ASN A 16 1.86 3.98 17.70
N ILE A 17 0.69 4.27 17.15
CA ILE A 17 -0.42 4.87 17.91
C ILE A 17 -1.59 3.88 17.86
N GLN A 18 -1.67 3.07 18.93
CA GLN A 18 -2.79 2.22 19.34
C GLN A 18 -3.17 1.03 18.45
N CYS A 19 -2.33 -0.02 18.43
CA CYS A 19 -2.89 -1.36 18.46
C CYS A 19 -2.07 -2.27 19.39
N GLY A 20 -2.70 -2.70 20.49
CA GLY A 20 -2.12 -3.68 21.38
C GLY A 20 -1.79 -4.96 20.62
N MET A 21 -0.49 -5.24 20.49
CA MET A 21 0.17 -6.51 20.17
C MET A 21 -0.66 -7.56 19.40
N MET A 22 -0.33 -7.79 18.12
CA MET A 22 -0.19 -9.12 17.50
C MET A 22 0.13 -9.11 15.99
N CYS A 23 0.35 -7.96 15.35
CA CYS A 23 0.83 -7.96 13.96
C CYS A 23 2.31 -8.33 13.92
N GLN A 24 2.63 -9.55 13.49
CA GLN A 24 3.99 -10.02 13.28
C GLN A 24 4.66 -9.14 12.22
N VAL A 25 5.43 -8.14 12.64
CA VAL A 25 6.40 -7.49 11.77
C VAL A 25 7.59 -8.44 11.69
N VAL A 26 7.68 -9.17 10.57
CA VAL A 26 8.83 -10.02 10.30
C VAL A 26 10.05 -9.11 10.24
N ARG A 27 11.06 -9.42 11.06
CA ARG A 27 12.32 -8.68 11.06
C ARG A 27 12.86 -8.63 9.63
N PRO A 28 13.35 -7.48 9.13
CA PRO A 28 13.89 -7.37 7.78
C PRO A 28 15.27 -8.01 7.70
N HIS A 29 15.26 -9.33 7.68
CA HIS A 29 16.32 -10.12 7.10
C HIS A 29 15.68 -11.40 6.58
N VAL A 30 15.42 -11.37 5.27
CA VAL A 30 15.06 -12.45 4.32
C VAL A 30 13.76 -12.20 3.53
N ASP A 31 12.75 -11.52 4.06
CA ASP A 31 11.48 -11.31 3.33
C ASP A 31 11.07 -9.83 3.25
N ASP A 32 11.03 -9.27 2.04
CA ASP A 32 10.60 -7.89 1.72
C ASP A 32 9.06 -7.70 1.86
N VAL A 33 8.49 -8.09 3.00
CA VAL A 33 7.04 -8.22 3.22
C VAL A 33 6.61 -7.53 4.51
N ALA A 34 5.63 -6.64 4.43
CA ALA A 34 4.97 -5.99 5.57
C ALA A 34 3.50 -6.42 5.63
N ARG A 35 3.11 -7.07 6.74
CA ARG A 35 1.73 -7.50 6.99
C ARG A 35 1.13 -6.68 8.11
N LEU A 36 0.25 -5.75 7.74
CA LEU A 36 -0.49 -4.86 8.62
C LEU A 36 -2.00 -5.14 8.59
N CYS A 37 -2.41 -6.34 8.17
CA CYS A 37 -3.81 -6.72 8.11
C CYS A 37 -4.50 -6.67 9.48
N LYS A 38 -5.63 -5.96 9.55
CA LYS A 38 -6.45 -5.80 10.76
C LYS A 38 -5.66 -5.24 11.96
N CYS A 39 -4.67 -4.38 11.72
CA CYS A 39 -3.90 -3.73 12.80
C CYS A 39 -4.50 -2.37 13.23
N GLY A 40 -5.68 -2.01 12.73
CA GLY A 40 -6.34 -0.74 13.10
C GLY A 40 -5.69 0.47 12.45
N VAL A 41 -5.05 0.31 11.30
CA VAL A 41 -4.46 1.43 10.54
C VAL A 41 -5.60 2.35 10.07
N SER A 42 -5.61 3.60 10.52
CA SER A 42 -6.49 4.65 9.98
C SER A 42 -5.90 5.28 8.72
N ASP A 43 -6.60 6.21 8.11
CA ASP A 43 -6.06 7.03 7.04
C ASP A 43 -4.86 7.88 7.48
N GLU A 44 -4.84 8.42 8.71
CA GLU A 44 -3.66 9.11 9.23
C GLU A 44 -2.48 8.16 9.42
N GLY A 45 -2.72 6.96 9.96
CA GLY A 45 -1.71 5.92 10.05
C GLY A 45 -1.17 5.52 8.67
N CYS A 46 -2.03 5.50 7.67
CA CYS A 46 -1.68 5.23 6.28
C CYS A 46 -0.83 6.36 5.66
N ALA A 47 -1.15 7.62 5.96
CA ALA A 47 -0.36 8.77 5.54
C ALA A 47 1.03 8.76 6.19
N ALA A 48 1.11 8.38 7.46
CA ALA A 48 2.37 8.24 8.18
C ALA A 48 3.24 7.11 7.59
N LEU A 49 2.63 5.95 7.32
CA LEU A 49 3.27 4.84 6.60
C LEU A 49 3.78 5.26 5.22
N THR A 50 2.95 5.97 4.45
CA THR A 50 3.30 6.52 3.12
C THR A 50 4.52 7.43 3.21
N SER A 51 4.54 8.34 4.18
CA SER A 51 5.67 9.25 4.40
C SER A 51 6.97 8.49 4.70
N ALA A 52 6.88 7.44 5.52
CA ALA A 52 8.02 6.59 5.83
C ALA A 52 8.53 5.82 4.60
N LEU A 53 7.63 5.20 3.81
CA LEU A 53 7.98 4.48 2.58
C LEU A 53 8.57 5.38 1.50
N ARG A 54 8.17 6.66 1.44
CA ARG A 54 8.73 7.64 0.49
C ARG A 54 10.08 8.20 0.93
N SER A 55 10.24 8.50 2.23
CA SER A 55 11.47 9.09 2.76
C SER A 55 12.62 8.08 2.82
N ASN A 56 12.30 6.80 3.02
CA ASN A 56 13.25 5.71 2.88
C ASN A 56 12.70 4.68 1.87
N PRO A 57 13.09 4.75 0.58
CA PRO A 57 12.61 3.83 -0.44
C PRO A 57 13.03 2.41 -0.08
N SER A 58 12.12 1.73 0.63
CA SER A 58 12.36 0.43 1.21
C SER A 58 12.51 -0.64 0.13
N HIS A 59 13.18 -1.73 0.48
CA HIS A 59 13.16 -2.95 -0.33
C HIS A 59 11.78 -3.63 -0.35
N LEU A 60 10.74 -3.07 0.28
CA LEU A 60 9.42 -3.67 0.41
C LEU A 60 8.82 -4.03 -0.95
N ARG A 61 8.50 -5.32 -1.09
CA ARG A 61 7.90 -5.93 -2.29
C ARG A 61 6.43 -6.27 -2.06
N HIS A 62 6.02 -6.49 -0.82
CA HIS A 62 4.64 -6.82 -0.48
C HIS A 62 4.15 -6.04 0.74
N LEU A 63 3.03 -5.35 0.57
CA LEU A 63 2.30 -4.66 1.62
C LEU A 63 0.87 -5.19 1.72
N ASP A 64 0.52 -5.79 2.84
CA ASP A 64 -0.85 -6.19 3.16
C ASP A 64 -1.43 -5.25 4.22
N LEU A 65 -2.41 -4.45 3.82
CA LEU A 65 -3.16 -3.52 4.68
C LEU A 65 -4.63 -3.92 4.80
N SER A 66 -4.99 -5.15 4.44
CA SER A 66 -6.36 -5.62 4.42
C SER A 66 -7.07 -5.44 5.77
N ARG A 67 -8.39 -5.27 5.75
CA ARG A 67 -9.24 -5.14 6.94
C ARG A 67 -8.85 -3.98 7.87
N ASN A 68 -8.31 -2.90 7.31
CA ASN A 68 -8.09 -1.63 7.99
C ASN A 68 -9.02 -0.57 7.41
N ASN A 69 -9.54 0.34 8.22
CA ASN A 69 -10.47 1.37 7.73
C ASN A 69 -9.71 2.57 7.16
N LEU A 70 -9.06 2.37 6.00
CA LEU A 70 -8.25 3.39 5.34
C LEU A 70 -9.10 4.42 4.60
N GLY A 71 -10.23 3.99 4.03
CA GLY A 71 -11.03 4.83 3.12
C GLY A 71 -10.24 5.33 1.91
N ASP A 72 -10.85 6.23 1.14
CA ASP A 72 -10.22 6.80 -0.05
C ASP A 72 -9.05 7.74 0.29
N SER A 73 -9.09 8.43 1.43
CA SER A 73 -8.00 9.29 1.91
C SER A 73 -6.71 8.50 2.18
N GLY A 74 -6.82 7.33 2.82
CA GLY A 74 -5.69 6.43 3.04
C GLY A 74 -5.16 5.85 1.73
N VAL A 75 -6.04 5.48 0.79
CA VAL A 75 -5.63 4.98 -0.54
C VAL A 75 -4.94 6.07 -1.38
N ASN A 76 -5.43 7.30 -1.32
CA ASN A 76 -4.80 8.44 -1.98
C ASN A 76 -3.41 8.77 -1.40
N SER A 77 -3.18 8.46 -0.12
CA SER A 77 -1.82 8.52 0.43
C SER A 77 -0.95 7.41 -0.18
N LEU A 78 -1.46 6.17 -0.24
CA LEU A 78 -0.71 5.04 -0.82
C LEU A 78 -0.41 5.21 -2.30
N SER A 79 -1.29 5.86 -3.08
CA SER A 79 -1.04 6.11 -4.50
C SER A 79 0.22 6.95 -4.70
N ALA A 80 0.53 7.89 -3.80
CA ALA A 80 1.78 8.65 -3.83
C ALA A 80 3.05 7.77 -3.61
N VAL A 81 2.91 6.60 -2.98
CA VAL A 81 4.00 5.60 -2.92
C VAL A 81 4.18 4.94 -4.29
N LEU A 82 3.09 4.56 -4.96
CA LEU A 82 3.12 3.93 -6.28
C LEU A 82 3.62 4.87 -7.39
N GLU A 83 3.36 6.17 -7.25
CA GLU A 83 3.89 7.22 -8.13
C GLU A 83 5.41 7.40 -8.00
N ASN A 84 6.02 6.97 -6.89
CA ASN A 84 7.45 7.09 -6.69
C ASN A 84 8.20 6.14 -7.65
N PRO A 85 9.09 6.65 -8.53
CA PRO A 85 9.83 5.82 -9.49
C PRO A 85 10.80 4.82 -8.81
N HIS A 86 11.14 5.04 -7.54
CA HIS A 86 11.97 4.14 -6.76
C HIS A 86 11.18 3.08 -5.99
N CYS A 87 9.84 3.12 -6.04
CA CYS A 87 8.99 2.13 -5.39
C CYS A 87 9.20 0.74 -5.97
N LYS A 88 9.52 -0.23 -5.10
CA LYS A 88 9.79 -1.64 -5.46
C LYS A 88 8.59 -2.57 -5.20
N LEU A 89 7.44 -2.00 -4.80
CA LEU A 89 6.27 -2.77 -4.41
C LEU A 89 5.74 -3.57 -5.59
N GLU A 90 5.61 -4.87 -5.41
CA GLU A 90 5.06 -5.82 -6.37
C GLU A 90 3.66 -6.28 -6.01
N LYS A 91 3.33 -6.29 -4.71
CA LYS A 91 2.02 -6.73 -4.23
C LYS A 91 1.44 -5.77 -3.20
N LEU A 92 0.20 -5.34 -3.45
CA LEU A 92 -0.58 -4.50 -2.56
C LEU A 92 -1.94 -5.13 -2.28
N GLU A 93 -2.20 -5.46 -1.01
CA GLU A 93 -3.50 -5.97 -0.57
C GLU A 93 -4.25 -4.93 0.28
N LEU A 94 -5.45 -4.59 -0.18
CA LEU A 94 -6.35 -3.60 0.41
C LEU A 94 -7.76 -4.19 0.62
N CYS A 95 -7.84 -5.50 0.89
CA CYS A 95 -9.12 -6.21 0.99
C CYS A 95 -9.96 -5.67 2.15
N GLY A 96 -11.17 -5.16 1.87
CA GLY A 96 -12.07 -4.63 2.90
C GLY A 96 -11.49 -3.43 3.63
N CYS A 97 -10.96 -2.45 2.88
CA CYS A 97 -10.38 -1.22 3.41
C CYS A 97 -11.26 0.03 3.30
N GLY A 98 -12.51 -0.13 2.83
CA GLY A 98 -13.44 0.99 2.64
C GLY A 98 -13.17 1.79 1.37
N VAL A 99 -12.55 1.18 0.36
CA VAL A 99 -12.21 1.83 -0.92
C VAL A 99 -13.46 2.01 -1.78
N SER A 100 -13.63 3.20 -2.36
CA SER A 100 -14.68 3.51 -3.33
C SER A 100 -14.13 3.73 -4.75
N ASP A 101 -14.95 4.27 -5.65
CA ASP A 101 -14.51 4.68 -6.99
C ASP A 101 -13.48 5.83 -6.95
N GLU A 102 -13.52 6.68 -5.92
CA GLU A 102 -12.53 7.74 -5.72
C GLU A 102 -11.13 7.18 -5.44
N GLY A 103 -11.01 6.23 -4.50
CA GLY A 103 -9.75 5.56 -4.23
C GLY A 103 -9.23 4.76 -5.43
N CYS A 104 -10.15 4.17 -6.22
CA CYS A 104 -9.78 3.51 -7.48
C CYS A 104 -9.19 4.48 -8.50
N ALA A 105 -9.73 5.70 -8.60
CA ALA A 105 -9.21 6.73 -9.49
C ALA A 105 -7.79 7.16 -9.08
N ALA A 106 -7.53 7.30 -7.77
CA ALA A 106 -6.19 7.60 -7.26
C ALA A 106 -5.17 6.50 -7.62
N LEU A 107 -5.52 5.23 -7.39
CA LEU A 107 -4.68 4.09 -7.77
C LEU A 107 -4.45 4.02 -9.28
N THR A 108 -5.50 4.25 -10.07
CA THR A 108 -5.43 4.26 -11.54
C THR A 108 -4.46 5.34 -12.04
N SER A 109 -4.54 6.54 -11.47
CA SER A 109 -3.62 7.65 -11.81
C SER A 109 -2.17 7.27 -11.52
N ALA A 110 -1.89 6.73 -10.33
CA ALA A 110 -0.55 6.33 -9.94
C ALA A 110 0.03 5.19 -10.81
N LEU A 111 -0.78 4.19 -11.15
CA LEU A 111 -0.35 3.09 -12.00
C LEU A 111 -0.09 3.51 -13.45
N ARG A 112 -0.70 4.62 -13.90
CA ARG A 112 -0.46 5.18 -15.23
C ARG A 112 0.75 6.12 -15.27
N SER A 113 1.00 6.85 -14.19
CA SER A 113 2.08 7.85 -14.13
C SER A 113 3.47 7.21 -14.01
N ASN A 114 3.56 6.06 -13.34
CA ASN A 114 4.78 5.32 -13.14
C ASN A 114 4.61 3.88 -13.67
N PRO A 115 5.53 3.34 -14.50
CA PRO A 115 5.56 1.92 -14.84
C PRO A 115 6.00 1.11 -13.61
N SER A 116 5.11 1.08 -12.61
CA SER A 116 5.35 0.54 -11.28
C SER A 116 5.79 -0.92 -11.36
N HIS A 117 6.42 -1.40 -10.29
CA HIS A 117 6.74 -2.82 -10.16
C HIS A 117 5.52 -3.66 -9.77
N LEU A 118 4.34 -3.04 -9.56
CA LEU A 118 3.16 -3.71 -9.06
C LEU A 118 2.64 -4.75 -10.06
N ARG A 119 2.55 -5.99 -9.58
CA ARG A 119 2.05 -7.18 -10.28
C ARG A 119 0.68 -7.59 -9.75
N ASP A 120 0.46 -7.44 -8.45
CA ASP A 120 -0.76 -7.87 -7.79
C ASP A 120 -1.40 -6.72 -7.02
N LEU A 121 -2.64 -6.38 -7.37
CA LEU A 121 -3.47 -5.42 -6.65
C LEU A 121 -4.78 -6.11 -6.23
N ILE A 122 -4.96 -6.28 -4.92
CA ILE A 122 -6.12 -6.97 -4.35
C ILE A 122 -7.00 -5.95 -3.62
N LEU A 123 -8.19 -5.69 -4.15
CA LEU A 123 -9.20 -4.75 -3.69
C LEU A 123 -10.54 -5.43 -3.36
N THR A 124 -10.61 -6.77 -3.34
CA THR A 124 -11.81 -7.52 -2.92
C THR A 124 -12.45 -6.97 -1.64
N ARG A 125 -13.77 -7.15 -1.50
CA ARG A 125 -14.56 -6.70 -0.32
C ARG A 125 -14.57 -5.19 -0.08
N ASN A 126 -14.33 -4.39 -1.12
CA ASN A 126 -14.56 -2.95 -1.12
C ASN A 126 -15.75 -2.57 -2.00
N ASN A 127 -16.23 -1.33 -1.89
CA ASN A 127 -17.35 -0.83 -2.68
C ASN A 127 -16.86 0.02 -3.86
N LEU A 128 -16.14 -0.60 -4.79
CA LEU A 128 -15.40 0.10 -5.84
C LEU A 128 -16.30 0.85 -6.85
N GLY A 129 -17.58 0.46 -6.97
CA GLY A 129 -18.50 0.97 -7.99
C GLY A 129 -18.10 0.62 -9.43
N ASP A 130 -19.02 0.75 -10.37
CA ASP A 130 -18.78 0.44 -11.79
C ASP A 130 -17.68 1.36 -12.37
N SER A 131 -17.68 2.63 -11.94
CA SER A 131 -16.70 3.64 -12.34
C SER A 131 -15.27 3.26 -11.92
N GLY A 132 -15.11 2.78 -10.69
CA GLY A 132 -13.80 2.37 -10.14
C GLY A 132 -13.28 1.12 -10.82
N VAL A 133 -14.14 0.10 -10.99
CA VAL A 133 -13.79 -1.13 -11.71
C VAL A 133 -13.37 -0.84 -13.16
N LYS A 134 -14.12 0.03 -13.86
CA LYS A 134 -13.80 0.44 -15.23
C LYS A 134 -12.47 1.17 -15.31
N SER A 135 -12.19 2.06 -14.36
CA SER A 135 -10.95 2.85 -14.32
C SER A 135 -9.73 1.95 -14.10
N LEU A 136 -9.81 1.02 -13.14
CA LEU A 136 -8.74 0.04 -12.88
C LEU A 136 -8.55 -0.93 -14.05
N SER A 137 -9.63 -1.40 -14.67
CA SER A 137 -9.55 -2.27 -15.85
C SER A 137 -8.85 -1.58 -17.02
N ALA A 138 -9.10 -0.28 -17.21
CA ALA A 138 -8.43 0.52 -18.25
C ALA A 138 -6.94 0.76 -17.97
N VAL A 139 -6.41 0.37 -16.81
CA VAL A 139 -4.95 0.33 -16.56
C VAL A 139 -4.34 -0.88 -17.26
N LEU A 140 -5.04 -2.02 -17.30
CA LEU A 140 -4.56 -3.25 -17.95
C LEU A 140 -4.43 -3.11 -19.47
N GLU A 141 -5.17 -2.18 -20.07
CA GLU A 141 -5.06 -1.83 -21.49
C GLU A 141 -3.78 -1.03 -21.81
N ASN A 142 -3.10 -0.48 -20.80
CA ASN A 142 -1.85 0.25 -21.01
C ASN A 142 -0.71 -0.75 -21.28
N PRO A 143 -0.01 -0.66 -22.43
CA PRO A 143 1.07 -1.60 -22.79
C PRO A 143 2.28 -1.55 -21.83
N HIS A 144 2.40 -0.50 -21.03
CA HIS A 144 3.44 -0.37 -20.00
C HIS A 144 2.99 -0.83 -18.61
N CYS A 145 1.72 -1.25 -18.47
CA CYS A 145 1.21 -1.84 -17.24
C CYS A 145 1.92 -3.17 -16.99
N LYS A 146 2.37 -3.38 -15.75
CA LYS A 146 2.96 -4.64 -15.30
C LYS A 146 2.01 -5.49 -14.45
N LEU A 147 0.80 -5.00 -14.20
CA LEU A 147 -0.18 -5.66 -13.35
C LEU A 147 -0.63 -6.96 -14.01
N GLU A 148 -0.50 -8.06 -13.29
CA GLU A 148 -0.84 -9.42 -13.72
C GLU A 148 -2.16 -9.86 -13.06
N THR A 149 -2.38 -9.46 -11.81
CA THR A 149 -3.60 -9.77 -11.06
C THR A 149 -4.27 -8.50 -10.56
N LEU A 150 -5.55 -8.34 -10.92
CA LEU A 150 -6.47 -7.38 -10.32
C LEU A 150 -7.62 -8.15 -9.67
N GLY A 151 -7.67 -8.15 -8.34
CA GLY A 151 -8.59 -8.97 -7.53
C GLY A 151 -9.62 -8.17 -6.74
#